data_AF-A0A9E7G407-F1
#
_entry.id   AF-A0A9E7G407-F1
#
_cell.length_a   1.000
_cell.length_b   1.000
_cell.length_c   1.000
_cell.angle_alpha   90.00
_cell.angle_beta   90.00
_cell.angle_gamma   90.00
#
_symmetry.space_group_name_H-M   'P 1'
#
loop_
_entity.id
_entity.type
_entity.pdbx_description
1 polymer ?
#
loop_
_entity_poly.entity_id
_entity_poly.type
_entity_poly.pdbx_seq_one_letter_code
_entity_poly.pdbx_strand_id
1 'polypeptide(L)'
;MAWELFLWLLAFAAAIALIGFSAYQLICLSDLEFDYINPYDLSSRINAVVVPEFMVQGTLCILFLLTWHWFPFLLMAPITYYHTKLYTSSLSYGFMIYDKEASN
;
A
#
# COMPACT_ATOMS: atom_id res chain seq x y z
N MET A 1 -2.98 8.93 -28.73
CA MET A 1 -1.72 8.35 -29.26
C MET A 1 -0.55 8.58 -28.30
N ALA A 2 -0.04 9.80 -28.09
CA ALA A 2 1.10 10.02 -27.19
C ALA A 2 0.75 9.93 -25.68
N TRP A 3 -0.40 10.49 -25.27
CA TRP A 3 -0.85 10.48 -23.86
C TRP A 3 -0.98 9.07 -23.28
N GLU A 4 -1.50 8.13 -24.10
CA GLU A 4 -1.61 6.71 -23.75
C GLU A 4 -0.24 6.10 -23.45
N LEU A 5 0.77 6.39 -24.28
CA LEU A 5 2.13 5.89 -24.06
C LEU A 5 2.71 6.38 -22.73
N PHE A 6 2.49 7.66 -22.40
CA PHE A 6 2.93 8.20 -21.11
C PHE A 6 2.22 7.53 -19.93
N LEU A 7 0.92 7.25 -20.05
CA LEU A 7 0.17 6.55 -19.01
C LEU A 7 0.71 5.14 -18.79
N TRP A 8 0.92 4.39 -19.88
CA TRP A 8 1.47 3.03 -19.80
C TRP A 8 2.91 3.00 -19.27
N LEU A 9 3.76 3.96 -19.65
CA LEU A 9 5.11 4.08 -19.10
C LEU A 9 5.08 4.41 -17.60
N LEU A 10 4.20 5.32 -17.18
CA LEU A 10 4.01 5.67 -15.77
C LEU A 10 3.46 4.47 -14.98
N ALA A 11 2.49 3.74 -15.53
CA ALA A 11 1.96 2.52 -14.93
C ALA A 11 3.03 1.44 -14.77
N PHE A 12 3.89 1.27 -15.78
CA PHE A 12 5.00 0.33 -15.73
C PHE A 12 6.03 0.71 -14.66
N ALA A 13 6.44 1.99 -14.61
CA ALA A 13 7.35 2.49 -13.59
C ALA A 13 6.77 2.34 -12.17
N ALA A 14 5.48 2.64 -12.01
CA ALA A 14 4.80 2.50 -10.73
C ALA A 14 4.61 1.03 -10.34
N ALA A 15 4.40 0.11 -11.28
CA ALA A 15 4.39 -1.33 -11.00
C ALA A 15 5.74 -1.83 -10.47
N ILE A 16 6.85 -1.37 -11.04
CA ILE A 16 8.20 -1.68 -10.52
C ILE A 16 8.37 -1.13 -9.10
N ALA A 17 7.92 0.10 -8.85
CA ALA A 17 7.99 0.71 -7.51
C ALA A 17 7.16 -0.08 -6.48
N LEU A 18 5.94 -0.51 -6.84
CA LEU A 18 5.09 -1.33 -5.98
C LEU A 18 5.76 -2.67 -5.65
N ILE A 19 6.33 -3.35 -6.65
CA ILE A 19 7.11 -4.59 -6.42
C ILE A 19 8.29 -4.32 -5.47
N GLY A 20 8.98 -3.18 -5.63
CA GLY A 20 10.06 -2.77 -4.73
C GLY A 20 9.61 -2.56 -3.29
N PHE A 21 8.46 -1.92 -3.07
CA PHE A 21 7.89 -1.76 -1.73
C PHE A 21 7.50 -3.10 -1.10
N SER A 22 6.86 -4.00 -1.86
CA SER A 22 6.54 -5.34 -1.38
C SER A 22 7.79 -6.16 -1.06
N ALA A 23 8.84 -6.06 -1.89
CA ALA A 23 10.12 -6.72 -1.63
C ALA A 23 10.81 -6.18 -0.37
N TYR A 24 10.78 -4.87 -0.14
CA TYR A 24 11.30 -4.27 1.09
C TYR A 24 10.59 -4.82 2.34
N GLN A 25 9.26 -4.94 2.30
CA GLN A 25 8.49 -5.52 3.41
C GLN A 25 8.85 -7.00 3.65
N LEU A 26 9.04 -7.77 2.57
CA LEU A 26 9.48 -9.17 2.69
C LEU A 26 10.86 -9.29 3.32
N ILE A 27 11.82 -8.45 2.93
CA ILE A 27 13.16 -8.44 3.53
C ILE A 27 13.05 -8.10 5.02
N CYS A 28 12.29 -7.06 5.37
CA CYS A 28 12.09 -6.68 6.77
C CYS A 28 11.41 -7.79 7.59
N LEU A 29 10.52 -8.57 6.96
CA LEU A 29 9.90 -9.74 7.59
C LEU A 29 10.91 -10.87 7.80
N SER A 30 11.80 -11.09 6.83
CA SER A 30 12.90 -12.06 6.98
C SER A 30 13.89 -11.63 8.06
N ASP A 31 14.25 -10.34 8.15
CA ASP A 31 15.09 -9.82 9.25
C ASP A 31 14.43 -10.04 10.62
N LEU A 32 13.11 -9.99 10.69
CA LEU A 32 12.35 -10.30 11.90
C LEU A 32 12.35 -11.81 12.21
N GLU A 33 12.25 -12.68 11.20
CA GLU A 33 12.29 -14.15 11.36
C GLU A 33 13.63 -14.63 11.93
N PHE A 34 14.74 -14.01 11.50
CA PHE A 34 16.08 -14.31 12.00
C PHE A 34 16.45 -13.58 13.30
N ASP A 35 15.47 -12.92 13.95
CA ASP A 35 15.61 -12.19 15.22
C ASP A 35 16.66 -11.06 15.17
N TYR A 36 16.90 -10.48 13.98
CA TYR A 36 17.85 -9.37 13.79
C TYR A 36 17.26 -8.00 14.17
N ILE A 37 15.93 -7.85 14.15
CA ILE A 37 15.23 -6.59 14.43
C ILE A 37 14.05 -6.77 15.38
N ASN A 38 13.86 -5.80 16.27
CA ASN A 38 12.73 -5.79 17.20
C ASN A 38 11.40 -5.56 16.46
N PRO A 39 10.32 -6.30 16.77
CA PRO A 39 9.00 -6.14 16.13
C PRO A 39 8.41 -4.72 16.22
N TYR A 40 8.72 -3.96 17.27
CA TYR A 40 8.25 -2.57 17.41
C TYR A 40 8.92 -1.63 16.40
N ASP A 41 10.24 -1.75 16.24
CA ASP A 41 11.00 -0.94 15.28
C ASP A 41 10.61 -1.29 13.85
N LEU A 42 10.39 -2.59 13.58
CA LEU A 42 9.89 -3.10 12.31
C LEU A 42 8.50 -2.53 11.96
N SER A 43 7.56 -2.57 12.90
CA SER A 43 6.19 -2.08 12.68
C SER A 43 6.16 -0.59 12.31
N SER A 44 7.03 0.23 12.92
CA SER A 44 7.14 1.66 12.60
C SER A 44 7.67 1.91 11.18
N ARG A 45 8.67 1.13 10.74
CA ARG A 45 9.27 1.21 9.40
C ARG A 45 8.30 0.76 8.32
N ILE A 46 7.62 -0.37 8.53
CA ILE A 46 6.61 -0.86 7.59
C ILE A 46 5.46 0.13 7.47
N ASN A 47 4.98 0.70 8.58
CA ASN A 47 3.90 1.69 8.53
C ASN A 47 4.28 2.95 7.72
N ALA A 48 5.54 3.39 7.80
CA ALA A 48 6.03 4.50 6.99
C ALA A 48 6.08 4.19 5.48
N VAL A 49 6.26 2.90 5.11
CA VAL A 49 6.36 2.45 3.71
C VAL A 49 5.01 1.99 3.14
N VAL A 50 4.10 1.49 3.96
CA VAL A 50 2.79 1.00 3.50
C VAL A 50 1.87 2.15 3.06
N VAL A 51 1.99 3.32 3.70
CA VAL A 51 1.23 4.52 3.32
C VAL A 51 1.54 4.97 1.90
N PRO A 52 2.82 5.19 1.48
CA PRO A 52 3.12 5.55 0.10
C PRO A 52 2.75 4.45 -0.90
N GLU A 53 2.82 3.16 -0.53
CA GLU A 53 2.36 2.05 -1.39
C GLU A 53 0.86 2.18 -1.71
N PHE A 54 0.00 2.38 -0.70
CA PHE A 54 -1.43 2.58 -0.91
C PHE A 54 -1.73 3.83 -1.73
N MET A 55 -0.96 4.91 -1.53
CA MET A 55 -1.13 6.14 -2.31
C MET A 55 -0.81 5.92 -3.79
N VAL A 56 0.28 5.23 -4.11
CA VAL A 56 0.67 4.93 -5.50
C VAL A 56 -0.38 4.02 -6.15
N GLN A 57 -0.80 2.95 -5.46
CA GLN A 57 -1.80 2.02 -5.98
C GLN A 57 -3.17 2.68 -6.19
N GLY A 58 -3.62 3.49 -5.23
CA GLY A 58 -4.87 4.25 -5.35
C GLY A 58 -4.85 5.27 -6.48
N THR A 59 -3.73 5.99 -6.62
CA THR A 59 -3.54 6.97 -7.70
C THR A 59 -3.59 6.30 -9.07
N LEU A 60 -2.89 5.17 -9.26
CA LEU A 60 -2.95 4.40 -10.50
C LEU A 60 -4.36 3.90 -10.81
N CYS A 61 -5.09 3.40 -9.82
CA CYS A 61 -6.46 2.93 -9.98
C CYS A 61 -7.39 4.05 -10.49
N ILE A 62 -7.29 5.26 -9.91
CA ILE A 62 -8.05 6.44 -10.33
C ILE A 62 -7.66 6.88 -11.75
N LEU A 63 -6.36 6.85 -12.08
CA LEU A 63 -5.87 7.19 -13.43
C LEU A 63 -6.41 6.24 -14.51
N PHE A 64 -6.50 4.95 -14.22
CA PHE A 64 -7.09 3.97 -15.14
C PHE A 64 -8.62 4.16 -15.30
N LEU A 65 -9.31 4.57 -14.23
CA LEU A 65 -10.72 4.92 -14.29
C LEU A 65 -10.96 6.15 -15.18
N LEU A 66 -10.15 7.20 -15.00
CA LEU A 66 -10.30 8.45 -15.75
C LEU A 66 -10.00 8.28 -17.25
N THR A 67 -9.06 7.40 -17.59
CA THR A 67 -8.66 7.11 -18.97
C THR A 67 -9.49 6.00 -19.63
N TRP A 68 -10.58 5.55 -18.99
CA TRP A 68 -11.50 4.52 -19.51
C TRP A 68 -10.83 3.16 -19.81
N HIS A 69 -9.72 2.86 -19.13
CA HIS A 69 -9.06 1.57 -19.22
C HIS A 69 -9.69 0.56 -18.25
N TRP A 70 -10.81 -0.01 -18.67
CA TRP A 70 -11.63 -0.88 -17.83
C TRP A 70 -10.93 -2.16 -17.35
N PHE A 71 -10.11 -2.78 -18.20
CA PHE A 71 -9.43 -4.03 -17.85
C PHE A 71 -8.43 -3.89 -16.69
N PRO A 72 -7.42 -3.00 -16.74
CA PRO A 72 -6.51 -2.79 -15.61
C PRO A 72 -7.22 -2.21 -14.38
N PHE A 73 -8.24 -1.37 -14.59
CA PHE A 73 -9.07 -0.86 -13.50
C PHE A 73 -9.78 -1.99 -12.73
N LEU A 74 -10.44 -2.91 -13.43
CA LEU A 74 -11.16 -4.03 -12.79
C LEU A 74 -10.23 -4.97 -12.01
N LEU A 75 -8.97 -5.10 -12.43
CA LEU A 75 -7.96 -5.86 -11.69
C LEU A 75 -7.49 -5.12 -10.44
N MET A 76 -7.24 -3.81 -10.54
CA MET A 76 -6.74 -3.01 -9.41
C MET A 76 -7.81 -2.60 -8.41
N ALA A 77 -9.07 -2.47 -8.82
CA ALA A 77 -10.20 -2.06 -7.99
C ALA A 77 -10.42 -2.95 -6.75
N PRO A 78 -10.51 -4.30 -6.85
CA PRO A 78 -10.73 -5.15 -5.67
C PRO A 78 -9.55 -5.09 -4.69
N ILE A 79 -8.32 -5.01 -5.19
CA ILE A 79 -7.10 -4.94 -4.37
C ILE A 79 -7.08 -3.61 -3.61
N THR A 80 -7.34 -2.50 -4.30
CA THR A 80 -7.36 -1.15 -3.71
C THR A 80 -8.49 -1.03 -2.69
N TYR A 81 -9.66 -1.61 -2.97
CA TYR A 81 -10.77 -1.68 -2.03
C TYR A 81 -10.41 -2.47 -0.77
N TYR A 82 -9.79 -3.64 -0.94
CA TYR A 82 -9.33 -4.46 0.18
C TYR A 82 -8.32 -3.70 1.06
N HIS A 83 -7.33 -3.04 0.45
CA HIS A 83 -6.36 -2.20 1.14
C HIS A 83 -7.03 -1.05 1.92
N THR A 84 -8.00 -0.37 1.32
CA THR A 84 -8.73 0.73 1.97
C THR A 84 -9.56 0.24 3.16
N LYS A 85 -10.24 -0.91 2.99
CA LYS A 85 -11.02 -1.55 4.07
C LYS A 85 -10.11 -1.97 5.22
N LEU A 86 -8.97 -2.57 4.91
CA LEU A 86 -7.99 -2.99 5.90
C LEU A 86 -7.46 -1.78 6.67
N TYR A 87 -7.06 -0.71 5.98
CA TYR A 87 -6.57 0.51 6.62
C TYR A 87 -7.62 1.15 7.54
N THR A 88 -8.87 1.24 7.07
CA THR A 88 -9.98 1.78 7.88
C THR A 88 -10.26 0.91 9.11
N SER A 89 -10.17 -0.41 8.96
CA SER A 89 -10.37 -1.34 10.07
C SER A 89 -9.24 -1.19 11.09
N SER A 90 -7.98 -1.20 10.64
CA SER A 90 -6.80 -1.04 11.50
C SER A 90 -6.77 0.31 12.21
N LEU A 91 -7.21 1.39 11.58
CA LEU A 91 -7.34 2.71 12.21
C LEU A 91 -8.40 2.69 13.33
N SER A 92 -9.52 1.98 13.12
CA SER A 92 -10.56 1.81 14.14
C SER A 92 -10.04 1.03 15.36
N TYR A 93 -9.27 -0.04 15.15
CA TYR A 93 -8.64 -0.77 16.25
C TYR A 93 -7.58 0.07 16.97
N GLY A 94 -6.76 0.84 16.25
CA GLY A 94 -5.80 1.76 16.85
C GLY A 94 -6.49 2.81 17.74
N PHE A 95 -7.51 3.48 17.22
CA PHE A 95 -8.30 4.46 17.97
C PHE A 95 -8.95 3.86 19.23
N MET A 96 -9.43 2.62 19.15
CA MET A 96 -10.05 1.91 20.28
C MET A 96 -9.03 1.50 21.37
N ILE A 97 -7.77 1.24 21.01
CA ILE A 97 -6.69 1.00 21.98
C ILE A 97 -6.27 2.31 22.67
N TYR A 98 -6.12 3.41 21.92
CA TYR A 98 -5.81 4.74 22.50
C TYR A 98 -6.88 5.24 23.47
N ASP A 99 -8.17 4.99 23.19
CA ASP A 99 -9.26 5.33 24.10
C ASP A 99 -9.22 4.49 25.40
N LYS A 100 -8.84 3.21 25.30
CA LYS A 100 -8.65 2.35 26.49
C LYS A 100 -7.46 2.78 27.35
N GLU A 101 -6.37 3.23 26.74
CA GLU A 101 -5.17 3.65 27.45
C GLU A 101 -5.32 5.05 28.08
N ALA A 102 -6.12 5.94 27.46
CA ALA A 102 -6.46 7.25 28.04
C ALA A 102 -7.49 7.18 29.19
N SER A 103 -8.14 6.03 29.36
CA SER A 103 -9.12 5.74 30.42
C SER A 103 -8.51 5.03 31.64
N ASN A 104 -7.21 4.74 31.66
CA ASN A 104 -6.49 4.08 32.75
C ASN A 104 -5.39 4.99 33.30
#